data_AF-A0A955XAM8-F1
#
_entry.id   AF-A0A955XAM8-F1
#
_cell.length_a   1.000
_cell.length_b   1.000
_cell.length_c   1.000
_cell.angle_alpha   90.00
_cell.angle_beta   90.00
_cell.angle_gamma   90.00
#
_symmetry.space_group_name_H-M   'P 1'
#
loop_
_entity.id
_entity.type
_entity.pdbx_description
1 polymer ?
#
loop_
_entity_poly.entity_id
_entity_poly.type
_entity_poly.pdbx_seq_one_letter_code
_entity_poly.pdbx_strand_id
1 'polypeptide(L)'
;MNVEDWKLGREKTRSIVAASLAMVVAGCGSNLDIDATIDTPDQMETVQANSVDLTYEDFVQQYVYKEPWEGGVYIYDGDTPVANEKQLYELYQKLVSPPSLIVNTVGGSDDKWSASQAVSLTYCISNSFTASQKSAVISAMQTALEGGWETFANVNLTYDSSQDSNCTATNNNVTFDVRPVSGQSYLARAFFPSYSRSQRNILIDTSAFSTSWPLSGILGHELGHVLGFRHEHTRPEAGTCFEDNNWRALTPYDSASIMHYPQCNGSANTLAFTTRDAEGAAALYGAPGNPPPPPPPGGGNEQTATASGTVRRSRWVYYSPITVDSGTNFRVVMTGTNDADLYVRFGAQPTTTTYNCRPYLTGSNETCDLTVPAGQTQAYIGVRGYSSATSSYNLTVTWTGP
;
A
#
# COMPACT_ATOMS: atom_id res chain seq x y z
N MET A 1 -23.33 37.72 25.94
CA MET A 1 -24.72 38.25 25.95
C MET A 1 -25.33 37.86 24.61
N ASN A 2 -26.34 37.01 24.65
CA ASN A 2 -27.10 36.46 23.50
C ASN A 2 -27.85 37.54 22.73
N VAL A 3 -28.11 37.26 21.45
CA VAL A 3 -29.31 37.70 20.73
C VAL A 3 -29.78 36.54 19.83
N GLU A 4 -30.91 35.94 20.19
CA GLU A 4 -31.77 35.17 19.30
C GLU A 4 -32.78 36.09 18.59
N ASP A 5 -33.48 35.49 17.61
CA ASP A 5 -34.63 35.96 16.82
C ASP A 5 -34.35 36.72 15.53
N TRP A 6 -34.55 36.03 14.38
CA TRP A 6 -35.49 36.45 13.31
C TRP A 6 -36.01 35.20 12.57
N LYS A 7 -37.32 34.93 12.76
CA LYS A 7 -38.15 33.93 12.05
C LYS A 7 -38.52 34.38 10.63
N LEU A 8 -38.95 33.42 9.79
CA LEU A 8 -40.13 33.39 8.87
C LEU A 8 -39.87 32.26 7.84
N GLY A 9 -40.66 31.20 7.66
CA GLY A 9 -42.11 31.06 7.68
C GLY A 9 -42.68 31.03 6.26
N ARG A 10 -42.98 29.84 5.70
CA ARG A 10 -44.08 29.65 4.72
C ARG A 10 -44.40 28.17 4.48
N GLU A 11 -45.59 27.79 4.94
CA GLU A 11 -46.34 26.59 4.57
C GLU A 11 -46.83 26.64 3.11
N LYS A 12 -47.05 25.47 2.51
CA LYS A 12 -48.14 25.22 1.57
C LYS A 12 -48.81 23.88 1.86
N THR A 13 -50.13 23.94 2.04
CA THR A 13 -51.06 22.91 2.47
C THR A 13 -51.79 22.24 1.29
N ARG A 14 -52.43 21.08 1.58
CA ARG A 14 -53.63 20.42 0.98
C ARG A 14 -53.34 19.25 0.01
N SER A 15 -54.07 18.13 0.02
CA SER A 15 -55.36 17.78 0.64
C SER A 15 -55.59 16.26 0.72
N ILE A 16 -56.55 15.90 1.57
CA ILE A 16 -57.06 14.60 2.02
C ILE A 16 -57.91 13.86 0.97
N VAL A 17 -57.91 12.51 0.98
CA VAL A 17 -59.12 11.68 0.77
C VAL A 17 -59.09 10.48 1.72
N ALA A 18 -60.12 10.37 2.55
CA ALA A 18 -60.46 9.20 3.35
C ALA A 18 -61.47 8.32 2.59
N ALA A 19 -61.41 7.00 2.76
CA ALA A 19 -62.54 6.11 2.52
C ALA A 19 -62.50 4.92 3.48
N SER A 20 -63.69 4.55 3.93
CA SER A 20 -63.98 3.88 5.19
C SER A 20 -64.32 2.39 5.04
N LEU A 21 -64.34 1.71 6.19
CA LEU A 21 -65.25 0.61 6.59
C LEU A 21 -64.92 -0.86 6.18
N ALA A 22 -64.62 -1.67 7.21
CA ALA A 22 -65.50 -2.72 7.78
C ALA A 22 -64.95 -4.17 7.90
N MET A 23 -65.02 -4.66 9.15
CA MET A 23 -65.38 -6.00 9.66
C MET A 23 -64.38 -7.17 9.83
N VAL A 24 -64.10 -7.44 11.13
CA VAL A 24 -64.35 -8.67 11.93
C VAL A 24 -63.48 -9.94 11.73
N VAL A 25 -62.58 -10.12 12.72
CA VAL A 25 -62.26 -11.28 13.61
C VAL A 25 -61.65 -12.58 13.05
N ALA A 26 -60.39 -12.82 13.45
CA ALA A 26 -59.83 -13.99 14.17
C ALA A 26 -58.29 -13.82 14.10
N GLY A 27 -57.45 -13.82 15.13
CA GLY A 27 -57.38 -14.54 16.39
C GLY A 27 -55.89 -14.79 16.66
N CYS A 28 -55.47 -14.73 17.94
CA CYS A 28 -54.17 -15.14 18.50
C CYS A 28 -52.95 -14.18 18.42
N GLY A 29 -52.82 -13.35 19.47
CA GLY A 29 -51.70 -13.48 20.43
C GLY A 29 -50.37 -12.77 20.13
N SER A 30 -50.18 -11.57 20.68
CA SER A 30 -49.26 -11.27 21.80
C SER A 30 -48.98 -9.75 21.88
N ASN A 31 -49.05 -9.22 23.09
CA ASN A 31 -48.94 -7.81 23.44
C ASN A 31 -47.49 -7.32 23.33
N LEU A 32 -47.28 -6.14 22.75
CA LEU A 32 -46.24 -5.20 23.17
C LEU A 32 -46.84 -3.78 23.11
N ASP A 33 -47.01 -3.21 24.30
CA ASP A 33 -47.41 -1.83 24.52
C ASP A 33 -46.32 -0.88 24.01
N ILE A 34 -46.72 0.16 23.28
CA ILE A 34 -45.91 1.35 23.02
C ILE A 34 -46.62 2.51 23.73
N ASP A 35 -46.02 3.02 24.81
CA ASP A 35 -46.23 4.39 25.24
C ASP A 35 -44.92 5.03 25.69
N ALA A 36 -44.81 6.31 25.36
CA ALA A 36 -43.62 7.14 25.34
C ALA A 36 -43.23 7.69 26.73
N THR A 37 -41.97 8.06 26.89
CA THR A 37 -41.59 9.19 27.76
C THR A 37 -40.32 9.87 27.23
N ILE A 38 -40.35 11.20 27.27
CA ILE A 38 -39.36 12.15 26.77
C ILE A 38 -38.41 12.56 27.91
N ASP A 39 -37.11 12.50 27.59
CA ASP A 39 -35.99 13.41 27.92
C ASP A 39 -35.62 13.74 29.39
N THR A 40 -34.37 13.43 29.75
CA THR A 40 -33.45 14.42 30.32
C THR A 40 -32.00 14.16 29.88
N PRO A 41 -31.14 15.19 29.84
CA PRO A 41 -29.90 15.22 29.08
C PRO A 41 -28.67 15.10 29.99
N ASP A 42 -27.77 14.16 29.71
CA ASP A 42 -26.32 14.34 29.84
C ASP A 42 -25.65 13.05 29.38
N GLN A 43 -24.99 13.07 28.23
CA GLN A 43 -23.75 12.38 27.94
C GLN A 43 -23.43 12.73 26.48
N MET A 44 -22.36 13.49 26.26
CA MET A 44 -21.65 13.44 25.00
C MET A 44 -21.15 12.01 24.83
N GLU A 45 -21.95 11.18 24.16
CA GLU A 45 -21.50 9.88 23.71
C GLU A 45 -20.46 10.14 22.63
N THR A 46 -19.19 9.97 23.00
CA THR A 46 -18.10 9.81 22.04
C THR A 46 -18.54 8.69 21.10
N VAL A 47 -18.87 9.04 19.87
CA VAL A 47 -19.18 8.07 18.82
C VAL A 47 -17.97 7.15 18.73
N GLN A 48 -18.11 5.95 19.31
CA GLN A 48 -17.26 4.83 19.01
C GLN A 48 -17.38 4.64 17.51
N ALA A 49 -16.29 4.90 16.79
CA ALA A 49 -16.18 4.61 15.38
C ALA A 49 -16.28 3.09 15.21
N ASN A 50 -17.53 2.61 15.12
CA ASN A 50 -17.84 1.38 14.44
C ASN A 50 -17.27 1.54 13.04
N SER A 51 -16.28 0.71 12.72
CA SER A 51 -15.66 0.58 11.40
C SER A 51 -16.70 0.07 10.40
N VAL A 52 -17.56 0.97 9.94
CA VAL A 52 -18.35 0.77 8.73
C VAL A 52 -17.43 1.17 7.59
N ASP A 53 -17.21 0.26 6.64
CA ASP A 53 -16.66 0.55 5.31
C ASP A 53 -17.57 1.59 4.65
N LEU A 54 -17.36 2.87 4.95
CA LEU A 54 -18.10 3.97 4.36
C LEU A 54 -17.58 4.09 2.92
N THR A 55 -18.37 3.66 1.95
CA THR A 55 -18.02 3.77 0.53
C THR A 55 -17.96 5.24 0.10
N TYR A 56 -17.32 5.54 -1.04
CA TYR A 56 -17.26 6.92 -1.53
C TYR A 56 -18.65 7.46 -1.81
N GLU A 57 -19.51 6.61 -2.38
CA GLU A 57 -20.90 6.90 -2.66
C GLU A 57 -21.67 7.22 -1.36
N ASP A 58 -21.49 6.42 -0.31
CA ASP A 58 -22.13 6.66 0.99
C ASP A 58 -21.58 7.91 1.66
N PHE A 59 -20.27 8.17 1.57
CA PHE A 59 -19.64 9.38 2.09
C PHE A 59 -20.20 10.64 1.45
N VAL A 60 -20.30 10.64 0.11
CA VAL A 60 -20.84 11.78 -0.64
C VAL A 60 -22.32 11.98 -0.30
N GLN A 61 -23.11 10.91 -0.19
CA GLN A 61 -24.53 11.01 0.12
C GLN A 61 -24.82 11.48 1.54
N GLN A 62 -24.01 11.05 2.51
CA GLN A 62 -24.25 11.32 3.93
C GLN A 62 -23.63 12.64 4.41
N TYR A 63 -22.47 13.04 3.87
CA TYR A 63 -21.66 14.12 4.46
C TYR A 63 -21.33 15.27 3.51
N VAL A 64 -21.78 15.21 2.25
CA VAL A 64 -21.39 16.20 1.23
C VAL A 64 -22.59 16.82 0.54
N TYR A 65 -22.64 18.15 0.52
CA TYR A 65 -23.60 18.94 -0.25
C TYR A 65 -22.92 19.62 -1.44
N LYS A 66 -23.43 19.44 -2.67
CA LYS A 66 -22.94 20.17 -3.84
C LYS A 66 -23.78 21.42 -4.08
N GLU A 67 -23.13 22.59 -4.11
CA GLU A 67 -23.81 23.84 -4.41
C GLU A 67 -24.41 23.84 -5.84
N PRO A 68 -25.68 24.27 -6.03
CA PRO A 68 -26.42 24.02 -7.26
C PRO A 68 -26.18 25.04 -8.40
N TRP A 69 -25.32 26.05 -8.21
CA TRP A 69 -25.04 27.07 -9.23
C TRP A 69 -23.75 26.78 -10.02
N GLU A 70 -23.59 27.44 -11.17
CA GLU A 70 -22.41 27.31 -12.01
C GLU A 70 -21.14 27.75 -11.26
N GLY A 71 -20.14 26.86 -11.18
CA GLY A 71 -18.94 27.07 -10.38
C GLY A 71 -19.08 26.79 -8.88
N GLY A 72 -20.23 26.26 -8.44
CA GLY A 72 -20.45 25.84 -7.05
C GLY A 72 -19.52 24.71 -6.61
N VAL A 73 -19.12 24.74 -5.35
CA VAL A 73 -18.16 23.79 -4.75
C VAL A 73 -18.89 22.70 -3.94
N TYR A 74 -18.14 21.69 -3.50
CA TYR A 74 -18.66 20.67 -2.58
C TYR A 74 -18.47 21.14 -1.14
N ILE A 75 -19.48 21.00 -0.29
CA ILE A 75 -19.45 21.38 1.11
C ILE A 75 -19.48 20.11 1.94
N TYR A 76 -18.38 19.85 2.67
CA TYR A 76 -18.24 18.75 3.61
C TYR A 76 -18.52 19.23 5.03
N ASP A 77 -19.16 18.39 5.86
CA ASP A 77 -19.48 18.63 7.29
C ASP A 77 -20.27 19.92 7.56
N GLY A 78 -20.97 20.42 6.53
CA GLY A 78 -21.85 21.58 6.63
C GLY A 78 -21.18 22.94 6.42
N ASP A 79 -19.85 23.07 6.49
CA ASP A 79 -19.17 24.37 6.38
C ASP A 79 -17.81 24.36 5.67
N THR A 80 -17.29 23.20 5.27
CA THR A 80 -15.94 23.09 4.67
C THR A 80 -16.01 22.99 3.15
N PRO A 81 -15.55 24.01 2.39
CA PRO A 81 -15.60 24.00 0.93
C PRO A 81 -14.46 23.20 0.28
N VAL A 82 -14.80 22.40 -0.72
CA VAL A 82 -13.92 21.53 -1.50
C VAL A 82 -14.14 21.79 -2.98
N ALA A 83 -13.09 22.25 -3.67
CA ALA A 83 -13.27 22.96 -4.94
C ALA A 83 -13.68 22.07 -6.11
N ASN A 84 -13.45 20.76 -6.03
CA ASN A 84 -13.81 19.82 -7.08
C ASN A 84 -13.88 18.37 -6.57
N GLU A 85 -14.42 17.49 -7.42
CA GLU A 85 -14.64 16.08 -7.12
C GLU A 85 -13.34 15.31 -6.86
N LYS A 86 -12.22 15.69 -7.48
CA LYS A 86 -10.89 15.11 -7.19
C LYS A 86 -10.48 15.40 -5.75
N GLN A 87 -10.59 16.65 -5.31
CA GLN A 87 -10.28 17.04 -3.93
C GLN A 87 -11.26 16.45 -2.91
N LEU A 88 -12.50 16.21 -3.32
CA LEU A 88 -13.50 15.55 -2.48
C LEU A 88 -13.18 14.06 -2.29
N TYR A 89 -12.75 13.38 -3.34
CA TYR A 89 -12.26 12.01 -3.27
C TYR A 89 -10.95 11.90 -2.48
N GLU A 90 -10.06 12.89 -2.57
CA GLU A 90 -8.86 12.98 -1.71
C GLU A 90 -9.22 13.20 -0.23
N LEU A 91 -10.24 14.02 0.05
CA LEU A 91 -10.77 14.24 1.40
C LEU A 91 -11.42 12.96 1.95
N TYR A 92 -12.25 12.30 1.15
CA TYR A 92 -12.81 10.98 1.46
C TYR A 92 -11.70 9.99 1.82
N GLN A 93 -10.70 9.82 0.95
CA GLN A 93 -9.58 8.91 1.21
C GLN A 93 -8.82 9.26 2.51
N LYS A 94 -8.65 10.55 2.84
CA LYS A 94 -8.05 10.97 4.13
C LYS A 94 -8.92 10.65 5.34
N LEU A 95 -10.24 10.68 5.19
CA LEU A 95 -11.21 10.45 6.27
C LEU A 95 -11.49 8.95 6.47
N VAL A 96 -11.38 8.12 5.42
CA VAL A 96 -11.56 6.67 5.50
C VAL A 96 -10.25 5.86 5.57
N SER A 97 -9.06 6.51 5.58
CA SER A 97 -7.76 5.83 5.66
C SER A 97 -6.94 6.20 6.92
N PRO A 98 -6.58 5.25 7.80
CA PRO A 98 -5.55 5.41 8.86
C PRO A 98 -4.07 5.01 8.45
N PRO A 99 -2.94 5.45 9.11
CA PRO A 99 -1.49 5.44 8.60
C PRO A 99 -0.35 4.37 9.09
N SER A 100 0.80 4.02 8.34
CA SER A 100 1.81 2.81 8.19
C SER A 100 3.35 3.18 7.99
N LEU A 101 4.18 2.48 7.16
CA LEU A 101 5.33 1.61 7.46
C LEU A 101 6.37 2.37 8.26
N ILE A 102 7.01 1.81 9.26
CA ILE A 102 7.88 2.58 10.14
C ILE A 102 9.36 2.18 10.04
N VAL A 103 10.24 3.17 10.10
CA VAL A 103 11.70 3.00 10.22
C VAL A 103 12.14 3.22 11.66
N ASN A 104 13.05 2.38 12.15
CA ASN A 104 13.70 2.57 13.44
C ASN A 104 14.45 3.91 13.49
N THR A 105 14.52 4.55 14.66
CA THR A 105 15.34 5.75 14.85
C THR A 105 16.27 5.61 16.06
N VAL A 106 17.50 6.12 15.91
CA VAL A 106 18.49 6.19 16.99
C VAL A 106 18.92 7.64 17.13
N GLY A 107 18.70 8.22 18.31
CA GLY A 107 18.98 9.65 18.56
C GLY A 107 18.18 10.60 17.66
N GLY A 108 16.98 10.19 17.22
CA GLY A 108 16.10 10.97 16.35
C GLY A 108 16.45 10.95 14.86
N SER A 109 17.43 10.13 14.44
CA SER A 109 17.77 9.90 13.03
C SER A 109 17.38 8.50 12.60
N ASP A 110 16.97 8.32 11.35
CA ASP A 110 16.67 7.00 10.77
C ASP A 110 17.87 6.06 10.94
N ASP A 111 17.63 4.89 11.52
CA ASP A 111 18.61 3.83 11.64
C ASP A 111 18.63 3.00 10.35
N LYS A 112 19.35 3.53 9.36
CA LYS A 112 19.41 2.98 8.00
C LYS A 112 20.84 2.94 7.47
N TRP A 113 21.08 2.13 6.45
CA TRP A 113 22.34 2.12 5.72
C TRP A 113 22.49 3.40 4.89
N SER A 114 23.72 3.89 4.71
CA SER A 114 23.98 4.89 3.68
C SER A 114 23.67 4.34 2.29
N ALA A 115 23.34 5.20 1.32
CA ALA A 115 22.99 4.76 -0.03
C ALA A 115 24.05 3.86 -0.68
N SER A 116 25.34 4.12 -0.44
CA SER A 116 26.43 3.27 -0.94
C SER A 116 26.53 1.93 -0.22
N GLN A 117 26.24 1.89 1.09
CA GLN A 117 26.26 0.64 1.85
C GLN A 117 25.07 -0.24 1.50
N ALA A 118 23.89 0.36 1.31
CA ALA A 118 22.63 -0.34 1.08
C ALA A 118 22.67 -1.22 -0.18
N VAL A 119 23.46 -0.83 -1.19
CA VAL A 119 23.65 -1.58 -2.46
C VAL A 119 24.87 -2.53 -2.44
N SER A 120 25.54 -2.67 -1.30
CA SER A 120 26.77 -3.47 -1.16
C SER A 120 26.78 -4.31 0.11
N LEU A 121 25.61 -4.65 0.64
CA LEU A 121 25.51 -5.49 1.83
C LEU A 121 25.85 -6.93 1.44
N THR A 122 26.58 -7.63 2.31
CA THR A 122 27.02 -8.99 2.06
C THR A 122 26.70 -9.88 3.24
N TYR A 123 26.34 -11.14 2.99
CA TYR A 123 26.05 -12.10 4.04
C TYR A 123 26.55 -13.50 3.70
N CYS A 124 26.74 -14.31 4.73
CA CYS A 124 27.06 -15.73 4.61
C CYS A 124 25.99 -16.57 5.29
N ILE A 125 25.93 -17.87 4.99
CA ILE A 125 25.03 -18.81 5.64
C ILE A 125 25.84 -19.97 6.19
N SER A 126 25.82 -20.12 7.52
CA SER A 126 26.69 -21.05 8.22
C SER A 126 26.48 -22.52 7.83
N ASN A 127 27.60 -23.24 7.72
CA ASN A 127 27.62 -24.69 7.57
C ASN A 127 27.13 -25.45 8.82
N SER A 128 26.80 -24.77 9.91
CA SER A 128 26.19 -25.39 11.10
C SER A 128 24.72 -25.81 10.89
N PHE A 129 24.05 -25.32 9.85
CA PHE A 129 22.75 -25.85 9.44
C PHE A 129 22.90 -27.27 8.91
N THR A 130 21.85 -28.09 9.02
CA THR A 130 21.80 -29.31 8.20
C THR A 130 21.74 -28.94 6.72
N ALA A 131 22.15 -29.85 5.83
CA ALA A 131 22.16 -29.56 4.39
C ALA A 131 20.78 -29.13 3.85
N SER A 132 19.69 -29.77 4.33
CA SER A 132 18.32 -29.42 3.94
C SER A 132 17.90 -28.05 4.49
N GLN A 133 18.20 -27.76 5.76
CA GLN A 133 17.93 -26.44 6.34
C GLN A 133 18.69 -25.35 5.62
N LYS A 134 19.99 -25.56 5.34
CA LYS A 134 20.82 -24.60 4.63
C LYS A 134 20.25 -24.30 3.25
N SER A 135 19.88 -25.34 2.50
CA SER A 135 19.21 -25.20 1.20
C SER A 135 17.91 -24.39 1.31
N ALA A 136 17.07 -24.68 2.32
CA ALA A 136 15.83 -23.95 2.55
C ALA A 136 16.07 -22.47 2.90
N VAL A 137 17.07 -22.17 3.74
CA VAL A 137 17.44 -20.79 4.10
C VAL A 137 17.94 -20.02 2.88
N ILE A 138 18.80 -20.62 2.05
CA ILE A 138 19.29 -19.99 0.81
C ILE A 138 18.10 -19.61 -0.08
N SER A 139 17.21 -20.57 -0.36
CA SER A 139 16.03 -20.32 -1.22
C SER A 139 15.06 -19.31 -0.62
N ALA A 140 14.83 -19.35 0.70
CA ALA A 140 13.95 -18.41 1.38
C ALA A 140 14.49 -16.98 1.38
N MET A 141 15.80 -16.80 1.62
CA MET A 141 16.47 -15.49 1.54
C MET A 141 16.39 -14.93 0.12
N GLN A 142 16.71 -15.75 -0.90
CA GLN A 142 16.59 -15.35 -2.31
C GLN A 142 15.17 -14.93 -2.66
N THR A 143 14.17 -15.72 -2.28
CA THR A 143 12.75 -15.40 -2.53
C THR A 143 12.35 -14.07 -1.89
N ALA A 144 12.80 -13.80 -0.67
CA ALA A 144 12.45 -12.58 0.06
C ALA A 144 13.15 -11.33 -0.50
N LEU A 145 14.38 -11.47 -1.01
CA LEU A 145 15.15 -10.39 -1.62
C LEU A 145 14.62 -10.07 -3.01
N GLU A 146 14.59 -11.07 -3.89
CA GLU A 146 14.21 -10.94 -5.31
C GLU A 146 12.71 -10.64 -5.46
N GLY A 147 11.85 -11.23 -4.61
CA GLY A 147 10.41 -10.99 -4.62
C GLY A 147 9.96 -9.80 -3.76
N GLY A 148 10.90 -9.10 -3.12
CA GLY A 148 10.60 -8.12 -2.08
C GLY A 148 11.57 -6.94 -2.06
N TRP A 149 12.40 -6.87 -1.03
CA TRP A 149 13.15 -5.66 -0.71
C TRP A 149 14.05 -5.12 -1.84
N GLU A 150 14.73 -5.97 -2.61
CA GLU A 150 15.58 -5.54 -3.73
C GLU A 150 14.77 -5.14 -4.97
N THR A 151 13.55 -5.65 -5.10
CA THR A 151 12.59 -5.22 -6.12
C THR A 151 11.96 -3.88 -5.77
N PHE A 152 11.78 -3.59 -4.48
CA PHE A 152 11.09 -2.39 -4.03
C PHE A 152 12.01 -1.19 -3.82
N ALA A 153 13.28 -1.43 -3.52
CA ALA A 153 14.21 -0.40 -3.12
C ALA A 153 15.59 -0.57 -3.74
N ASN A 154 16.34 0.52 -3.82
CA ASN A 154 17.74 0.52 -4.24
C ASN A 154 18.65 -0.04 -3.14
N VAL A 155 18.51 -1.34 -2.88
CA VAL A 155 19.27 -2.14 -1.93
C VAL A 155 19.75 -3.41 -2.63
N ASN A 156 20.88 -3.96 -2.19
CA ASN A 156 21.44 -5.19 -2.73
C ASN A 156 22.22 -5.92 -1.63
N LEU A 157 21.77 -7.13 -1.34
CA LEU A 157 22.26 -8.05 -0.32
C LEU A 157 22.80 -9.29 -1.02
N THR A 158 24.12 -9.36 -1.16
CA THR A 158 24.78 -10.44 -1.88
C THR A 158 25.18 -11.57 -0.94
N TYR A 159 24.76 -12.80 -1.27
CA TYR A 159 25.23 -14.01 -0.60
C TYR A 159 26.66 -14.36 -1.02
N ASP A 160 27.59 -14.39 -0.07
CA ASP A 160 28.97 -14.82 -0.26
C ASP A 160 29.22 -16.20 0.38
N SER A 161 28.95 -17.24 -0.40
CA SER A 161 29.18 -18.62 -0.01
C SER A 161 30.65 -18.97 0.30
N SER A 162 31.62 -18.18 -0.18
CA SER A 162 33.04 -18.42 0.15
C SER A 162 33.32 -18.25 1.65
N GLN A 163 32.43 -17.55 2.37
CA GLN A 163 32.54 -17.24 3.78
C GLN A 163 31.79 -18.22 4.70
N ASP A 164 31.06 -19.20 4.15
CA ASP A 164 30.18 -20.09 4.91
C ASP A 164 30.89 -20.95 5.96
N SER A 165 32.12 -21.35 5.66
CA SER A 165 32.96 -22.16 6.58
C SER A 165 33.33 -21.40 7.86
N ASN A 166 33.34 -20.07 7.81
CA ASN A 166 33.58 -19.18 8.94
C ASN A 166 32.42 -18.18 9.11
N CYS A 167 31.18 -18.61 8.85
CA CYS A 167 30.04 -17.70 8.94
C CYS A 167 29.63 -17.50 10.40
N THR A 168 30.27 -16.55 11.06
CA THR A 168 30.14 -16.28 12.48
C THR A 168 30.10 -14.77 12.75
N ALA A 169 29.73 -14.41 13.98
CA ALA A 169 29.71 -13.03 14.45
C ALA A 169 31.07 -12.31 14.36
N THR A 170 32.18 -13.04 14.27
CA THR A 170 33.53 -12.46 14.19
C THR A 170 34.05 -12.31 12.76
N ASN A 171 33.30 -12.78 11.75
CA ASN A 171 33.72 -12.70 10.35
C ASN A 171 33.48 -11.32 9.76
N ASN A 172 34.53 -10.51 9.67
CA ASN A 172 34.46 -9.15 9.13
C ASN A 172 34.43 -9.06 7.59
N ASN A 173 34.52 -10.18 6.86
CA ASN A 173 34.47 -10.18 5.40
C ASN A 173 33.04 -10.04 4.85
N VAL A 174 32.04 -10.28 5.70
CA VAL A 174 30.62 -10.04 5.38
C VAL A 174 30.02 -9.00 6.32
N THR A 175 28.93 -8.38 5.88
CA THR A 175 28.18 -7.39 6.66
C THR A 175 27.49 -8.04 7.86
N PHE A 176 26.92 -9.24 7.68
CA PHE A 176 26.26 -10.02 8.72
C PHE A 176 26.31 -11.53 8.45
N ASP A 177 26.09 -12.32 9.49
CA ASP A 177 26.07 -13.80 9.43
C ASP A 177 24.66 -14.37 9.67
N VAL A 178 24.31 -15.44 8.95
CA VAL A 178 23.07 -16.20 9.16
C VAL A 178 23.40 -17.55 9.79
N ARG A 179 22.83 -17.85 10.96
CA ARG A 179 23.17 -19.04 11.75
C ARG A 179 21.97 -19.75 12.37
N PRO A 180 22.04 -21.08 12.56
CA PRO A 180 21.03 -21.81 13.32
C PRO A 180 21.19 -21.57 14.82
N VAL A 181 20.07 -21.60 15.52
CA VAL A 181 19.97 -21.74 16.97
C VAL A 181 18.86 -22.75 17.31
N SER A 182 18.75 -23.12 18.58
CA SER A 182 17.71 -24.03 19.06
C SER A 182 17.22 -23.62 20.44
N GLY A 183 15.95 -23.91 20.72
CA GLY A 183 15.32 -23.69 22.03
C GLY A 183 15.08 -22.21 22.33
N GLN A 184 14.99 -21.36 21.31
CA GLN A 184 14.69 -19.95 21.46
C GLN A 184 13.18 -19.70 21.47
N SER A 185 12.76 -18.57 22.04
CA SER A 185 11.35 -18.14 22.08
C SER A 185 10.87 -17.46 20.78
N TYR A 186 11.77 -17.32 19.80
CA TYR A 186 11.51 -16.71 18.50
C TYR A 186 11.75 -17.74 17.39
N LEU A 187 11.07 -17.56 16.24
CA LEU A 187 11.33 -18.35 15.04
C LEU A 187 12.62 -17.88 14.36
N ALA A 188 12.77 -16.57 14.21
CA ALA A 188 14.01 -15.92 13.81
C ALA A 188 14.14 -14.58 14.53
N ARG A 189 15.34 -13.99 14.45
CA ARG A 189 15.58 -12.59 14.84
C ARG A 189 16.70 -12.00 13.99
N ALA A 190 16.67 -10.69 13.85
CA ALA A 190 17.68 -9.91 13.15
C ALA A 190 18.25 -8.78 14.04
N PHE A 191 18.88 -7.83 13.38
CA PHE A 191 19.57 -6.68 13.96
C PHE A 191 19.15 -5.43 13.19
N PHE A 192 19.35 -4.25 13.77
CA PHE A 192 19.20 -2.98 13.07
C PHE A 192 20.55 -2.43 12.58
N PRO A 193 20.59 -1.58 11.53
CA PRO A 193 21.83 -1.13 10.88
C PRO A 193 22.90 -0.56 11.83
N SER A 194 22.50 0.14 12.88
CA SER A 194 23.37 0.71 13.92
C SER A 194 24.12 -0.32 14.77
N TYR A 195 23.74 -1.60 14.72
CA TYR A 195 24.35 -2.64 15.55
C TYR A 195 25.81 -2.86 15.16
N SER A 196 26.65 -3.13 16.17
CA SER A 196 28.06 -3.47 15.96
C SER A 196 28.17 -4.78 15.17
N ARG A 197 29.27 -4.97 14.42
CA ARG A 197 29.42 -6.16 13.54
C ARG A 197 29.18 -7.48 14.28
N SER A 198 29.66 -7.62 15.52
CA SER A 198 29.46 -8.84 16.32
C SER A 198 28.00 -9.15 16.65
N GLN A 199 27.13 -8.15 16.56
CA GLN A 199 25.69 -8.27 16.81
C GLN A 199 24.88 -8.37 15.52
N ARG A 200 25.49 -8.09 14.35
CA ARG A 200 24.83 -8.19 13.05
C ARG A 200 24.72 -9.65 12.61
N ASN A 201 23.62 -10.30 13.01
CA ASN A 201 23.30 -11.67 12.64
C ASN A 201 21.79 -11.88 12.50
N ILE A 202 21.42 -12.75 11.55
CA ILE A 202 20.11 -13.40 11.54
C ILE A 202 20.27 -14.76 12.23
N LEU A 203 19.57 -14.97 13.34
CA LEU A 203 19.52 -16.27 14.00
C LEU A 203 18.18 -16.93 13.74
N ILE A 204 18.22 -18.18 13.27
CA ILE A 204 17.03 -18.95 12.90
C ILE A 204 16.91 -20.13 13.86
N ASP A 205 15.84 -20.16 14.65
CA ASP A 205 15.56 -21.29 15.53
C ASP A 205 15.09 -22.50 14.71
N THR A 206 15.42 -23.70 15.18
CA THR A 206 14.95 -24.96 14.60
C THR A 206 13.43 -25.04 14.39
N SER A 207 12.64 -24.37 15.22
CA SER A 207 11.17 -24.32 15.13
C SER A 207 10.65 -23.57 13.88
N ALA A 208 11.45 -22.68 13.28
CA ALA A 208 11.10 -21.97 12.04
C ALA A 208 10.96 -22.90 10.83
N PHE A 209 11.50 -24.11 10.89
CA PHE A 209 11.39 -25.10 9.81
C PHE A 209 10.18 -26.03 9.93
N SER A 210 9.46 -25.97 11.05
CA SER A 210 8.31 -26.83 11.36
C SER A 210 6.99 -26.07 11.53
N THR A 211 7.02 -24.76 11.28
CA THR A 211 5.85 -23.89 11.39
C THR A 211 5.01 -23.90 10.11
N SER A 212 3.75 -23.46 10.20
CA SER A 212 2.87 -23.28 9.04
C SER A 212 3.22 -22.06 8.19
N TRP A 213 4.05 -21.17 8.72
CA TRP A 213 4.49 -19.96 8.03
C TRP A 213 5.60 -20.28 7.03
N PRO A 214 5.54 -19.71 5.80
CA PRO A 214 6.62 -19.92 4.84
C PRO A 214 7.91 -19.29 5.38
N LEU A 215 9.02 -20.03 5.29
CA LEU A 215 10.33 -19.55 5.75
C LEU A 215 10.75 -18.26 5.02
N SER A 216 10.34 -18.08 3.76
CA SER A 216 10.58 -16.85 3.00
C SER A 216 9.87 -15.64 3.61
N GLY A 217 8.66 -15.79 4.15
CA GLY A 217 7.95 -14.71 4.84
C GLY A 217 8.63 -14.34 6.15
N ILE A 218 9.05 -15.35 6.94
CA ILE A 218 9.82 -15.14 8.18
C ILE A 218 11.12 -14.41 7.87
N LEU A 219 11.90 -14.87 6.89
CA LEU A 219 13.18 -14.24 6.57
C LEU A 219 13.01 -12.89 5.86
N GLY A 220 11.91 -12.68 5.13
CA GLY A 220 11.56 -11.37 4.58
C GLY A 220 11.31 -10.34 5.67
N HIS A 221 10.60 -10.73 6.74
CA HIS A 221 10.45 -9.90 7.93
C HIS A 221 11.79 -9.56 8.57
N GLU A 222 12.64 -10.56 8.82
CA GLU A 222 13.96 -10.35 9.42
C GLU A 222 14.86 -9.45 8.56
N LEU A 223 14.81 -9.59 7.24
CA LEU A 223 15.50 -8.72 6.30
C LEU A 223 14.99 -7.27 6.35
N GLY A 224 13.72 -7.06 6.73
CA GLY A 224 13.19 -5.73 6.97
C GLY A 224 13.93 -5.01 8.11
N HIS A 225 14.20 -5.72 9.21
CA HIS A 225 15.01 -5.18 10.30
C HIS A 225 16.46 -4.93 9.90
N VAL A 226 17.06 -5.82 9.09
CA VAL A 226 18.40 -5.61 8.53
C VAL A 226 18.47 -4.31 7.74
N LEU A 227 17.36 -3.90 7.12
CA LEU A 227 17.21 -2.64 6.39
C LEU A 227 16.73 -1.47 7.26
N GLY A 228 16.44 -1.68 8.54
CA GLY A 228 16.03 -0.62 9.46
C GLY A 228 14.52 -0.48 9.67
N PHE A 229 13.68 -1.29 9.02
CA PHE A 229 12.23 -1.26 9.24
C PHE A 229 11.89 -1.85 10.60
N ARG A 230 10.95 -1.22 11.29
CA ARG A 230 10.51 -1.61 12.63
C ARG A 230 9.15 -2.31 12.53
N HIS A 231 8.78 -3.00 13.60
CA HIS A 231 7.49 -3.69 13.66
C HIS A 231 6.31 -2.71 13.58
N GLU A 232 5.34 -2.97 12.69
CA GLU A 232 4.16 -2.11 12.59
C GLU A 232 3.30 -2.10 13.84
N HIS A 233 3.32 -3.19 14.62
CA HIS A 233 2.48 -3.30 15.81
C HIS A 233 2.95 -2.40 16.97
N THR A 234 4.17 -1.85 16.95
CA THR A 234 4.61 -0.90 17.98
C THR A 234 3.86 0.43 17.92
N ARG A 235 3.00 0.60 16.92
CA ARG A 235 2.25 1.81 16.73
C ARG A 235 0.93 1.80 17.49
N PRO A 236 0.42 2.97 17.90
CA PRO A 236 -0.86 3.06 18.59
C PRO A 236 -2.03 2.43 17.82
N GLU A 237 -2.00 2.45 16.48
CA GLU A 237 -3.05 1.91 15.60
C GLU A 237 -3.26 0.39 15.75
N ALA A 238 -2.23 -0.35 16.17
CA ALA A 238 -2.35 -1.78 16.42
C ALA A 238 -3.19 -2.08 17.67
N GLY A 239 -3.30 -1.13 18.60
CA GLY A 239 -4.09 -1.24 19.83
C GLY A 239 -3.54 -2.25 20.85
N THR A 240 -2.46 -2.96 20.54
CA THR A 240 -1.81 -3.95 21.42
C THR A 240 -0.34 -4.11 21.08
N CYS A 241 0.42 -4.81 21.94
CA CYS A 241 1.83 -5.13 21.76
C CYS A 241 2.78 -3.93 21.57
N PHE A 242 2.41 -2.73 22.03
CA PHE A 242 3.27 -1.55 21.94
C PHE A 242 4.69 -1.85 22.48
N GLU A 243 5.72 -1.55 21.69
CA GLU A 243 7.12 -1.76 22.07
C GLU A 243 7.75 -0.44 22.56
N ASP A 244 7.85 0.55 21.67
CA ASP A 244 8.33 1.91 21.96
C ASP A 244 7.96 2.96 20.87
N ASN A 245 8.49 4.18 21.03
CA ASN A 245 8.31 5.32 20.11
C ASN A 245 9.57 5.68 19.30
N ASN A 246 10.59 4.82 19.27
CA ASN A 246 11.85 5.09 18.60
C ASN A 246 11.75 4.77 17.10
N TRP A 247 10.86 5.46 16.40
CA TRP A 247 10.58 5.23 14.99
C TRP A 247 10.00 6.47 14.29
N ARG A 248 10.00 6.42 12.96
CA ARG A 248 9.35 7.41 12.09
C ARG A 248 8.52 6.69 11.01
N ALA A 249 7.34 7.21 10.72
CA ALA A 249 6.51 6.69 9.63
C ALA A 249 7.07 7.02 8.23
N LEU A 250 6.87 6.06 7.32
CA LEU A 250 7.19 6.05 5.90
C LEU A 250 5.93 5.89 5.04
N THR A 251 4.93 5.09 5.46
CA THR A 251 3.67 4.87 4.67
C THR A 251 2.36 4.95 5.51
N PRO A 252 1.14 4.59 4.99
CA PRO A 252 -0.18 4.53 5.71
C PRO A 252 -0.73 3.11 6.14
N TYR A 253 -1.52 2.82 7.25
CA TYR A 253 -1.45 1.66 8.25
C TYR A 253 -1.72 0.32 7.60
N ASP A 254 -1.03 -0.73 8.04
CA ASP A 254 -0.95 -1.97 7.31
C ASP A 254 -0.79 -3.11 8.29
N SER A 255 -1.94 -3.56 8.78
CA SER A 255 -2.03 -4.79 9.55
C SER A 255 -1.57 -6.01 8.76
N ALA A 256 -1.55 -5.94 7.42
CA ALA A 256 -1.07 -7.01 6.56
C ALA A 256 0.43 -6.89 6.21
N SER A 257 1.11 -5.84 6.68
CA SER A 257 2.54 -5.64 6.41
C SER A 257 3.33 -6.87 6.81
N ILE A 258 4.37 -7.18 6.02
CA ILE A 258 5.33 -8.20 6.40
C ILE A 258 5.99 -7.90 7.76
N MET A 259 6.05 -6.64 8.17
CA MET A 259 6.59 -6.19 9.45
C MET A 259 5.58 -6.24 10.61
N HIS A 260 4.37 -6.74 10.38
CA HIS A 260 3.33 -6.82 11.39
C HIS A 260 3.20 -8.22 12.01
N TYR A 261 3.07 -8.27 13.33
CA TYR A 261 2.83 -9.53 14.05
C TYR A 261 1.34 -9.91 14.06
N PRO A 262 0.98 -11.12 13.61
CA PRO A 262 -0.41 -11.60 13.63
C PRO A 262 -1.01 -11.62 15.03
N GLN A 263 -0.24 -12.04 16.03
CA GLN A 263 -0.64 -12.05 17.44
C GLN A 263 -0.86 -10.67 18.05
N CYS A 264 -0.52 -9.62 17.31
CA CYS A 264 -0.64 -8.23 17.73
C CYS A 264 -1.64 -7.44 16.88
N ASN A 265 -2.68 -8.12 16.37
CA ASN A 265 -3.68 -7.60 15.43
C ASN A 265 -3.18 -7.44 13.98
N GLY A 266 -2.16 -8.20 13.60
CA GLY A 266 -1.77 -8.35 12.20
C GLY A 266 -2.77 -9.24 11.45
N SER A 267 -3.12 -8.85 10.23
CA SER A 267 -4.03 -9.59 9.36
C SER A 267 -3.32 -10.52 8.37
N ALA A 268 -1.99 -10.37 8.22
CA ALA A 268 -1.20 -11.28 7.40
C ALA A 268 -1.19 -12.69 8.01
N ASN A 269 -1.40 -13.71 7.16
CA ASN A 269 -1.37 -15.13 7.56
C ASN A 269 -0.12 -15.87 7.06
N THR A 270 0.67 -15.23 6.19
CA THR A 270 1.87 -15.82 5.57
C THR A 270 3.10 -14.90 5.57
N LEU A 271 3.00 -13.67 6.11
CA LEU A 271 4.03 -12.64 6.02
C LEU A 271 4.41 -12.38 4.54
N ALA A 272 3.40 -12.21 3.69
CA ALA A 272 3.62 -11.75 2.32
C ALA A 272 3.84 -10.23 2.31
N PHE A 273 4.67 -9.76 1.39
CA PHE A 273 4.85 -8.33 1.15
C PHE A 273 3.56 -7.67 0.67
N THR A 274 3.34 -6.44 1.09
CA THR A 274 2.27 -5.58 0.60
C THR A 274 2.82 -4.46 -0.30
N THR A 275 1.93 -3.78 -1.02
CA THR A 275 2.30 -2.54 -1.75
C THR A 275 2.89 -1.48 -0.82
N ARG A 276 2.47 -1.44 0.44
CA ARG A 276 2.90 -0.44 1.41
C ARG A 276 4.29 -0.73 1.97
N ASP A 277 4.66 -2.01 2.08
CA ASP A 277 6.04 -2.41 2.32
C ASP A 277 6.94 -1.91 1.19
N ALA A 278 6.49 -2.05 -0.07
CA ALA A 278 7.23 -1.61 -1.24
C ALA A 278 7.42 -0.09 -1.30
N GLU A 279 6.34 0.66 -1.11
CA GLU A 279 6.36 2.13 -1.07
C GLU A 279 7.31 2.67 0.01
N GLY A 280 7.26 2.08 1.21
CA GLY A 280 8.08 2.52 2.32
C GLY A 280 9.55 2.18 2.12
N ALA A 281 9.84 1.03 1.51
CA ALA A 281 11.19 0.67 1.12
C ALA A 281 11.77 1.66 0.09
N ALA A 282 11.01 1.96 -0.96
CA ALA A 282 11.39 2.96 -1.96
C ALA A 282 11.56 4.36 -1.35
N ALA A 283 10.71 4.74 -0.39
CA ALA A 283 10.83 6.03 0.30
C ALA A 283 12.12 6.11 1.15
N LEU A 284 12.53 5.00 1.77
CA LEU A 284 13.71 4.98 2.64
C LEU A 284 15.03 4.92 1.87
N TYR A 285 15.10 4.12 0.81
CA TYR A 285 16.35 3.82 0.08
C TYR A 285 16.37 4.31 -1.37
N GLY A 286 15.27 4.88 -1.86
CA GLY A 286 15.08 5.21 -3.28
C GLY A 286 14.49 4.02 -4.05
N ALA A 287 13.72 4.31 -5.10
CA ALA A 287 13.31 3.27 -6.05
C ALA A 287 14.56 2.65 -6.74
N PRO A 288 14.53 1.37 -7.11
CA PRO A 288 15.67 0.73 -7.75
C PRO A 288 16.12 1.51 -9.00
N GLY A 289 17.39 1.92 -9.04
CA GLY A 289 18.00 2.46 -10.26
C GLY A 289 18.43 1.29 -11.15
N ASN A 290 17.61 0.94 -12.16
CA ASN A 290 17.77 -0.21 -13.09
C ASN A 290 19.16 -0.88 -13.16
N PRO A 291 19.23 -2.17 -12.78
CA PRO A 291 19.79 -3.24 -13.60
C PRO A 291 18.66 -4.18 -14.10
N PRO A 292 18.85 -4.91 -15.23
CA PRO A 292 17.78 -5.71 -15.83
C PRO A 292 17.40 -6.91 -14.93
N PRO A 293 16.13 -7.34 -14.93
CA PRO A 293 15.72 -8.55 -14.22
C PRO A 293 16.44 -9.80 -14.75
N PRO A 294 16.79 -10.78 -13.89
CA PRO A 294 17.25 -12.08 -14.37
C PRO A 294 16.12 -12.77 -15.17
N PRO A 295 16.43 -13.49 -16.27
CA PRO A 295 15.41 -13.98 -17.19
C PRO A 295 14.62 -15.14 -16.56
N PRO A 296 13.26 -15.08 -16.52
CA PRO A 296 12.42 -16.22 -16.19
C PRO A 296 12.31 -17.20 -17.39
N PRO A 297 12.14 -18.51 -17.14
CA PRO A 297 12.16 -19.51 -18.19
C PRO A 297 10.83 -19.54 -18.95
N GLY A 298 10.87 -19.11 -20.22
CA GLY A 298 9.97 -19.61 -21.26
C GLY A 298 8.97 -18.59 -21.84
N GLY A 299 9.21 -18.21 -23.09
CA GLY A 299 8.13 -18.11 -24.07
C GLY A 299 7.64 -16.72 -24.49
N GLY A 300 8.46 -15.68 -24.39
CA GLY A 300 8.22 -14.37 -25.01
C GLY A 300 9.36 -13.42 -24.60
N ASN A 301 9.84 -12.57 -25.51
CA ASN A 301 10.92 -11.64 -25.15
C ASN A 301 10.31 -10.49 -24.35
N GLU A 302 10.74 -10.29 -23.11
CA GLU A 302 10.44 -9.05 -22.38
C GLU A 302 11.11 -7.89 -23.13
N GLN A 303 10.31 -6.91 -23.50
CA GLN A 303 10.70 -5.73 -24.25
C GLN A 303 10.54 -4.51 -23.35
N THR A 304 11.44 -3.54 -23.49
CA THR A 304 11.34 -2.25 -22.81
C THR A 304 11.53 -1.13 -23.83
N ALA A 305 10.65 -0.13 -23.79
CA ALA A 305 10.76 1.08 -24.60
C ALA A 305 10.62 2.32 -23.72
N THR A 306 11.31 3.38 -24.13
CA THR A 306 11.18 4.69 -23.48
C THR A 306 10.69 5.73 -24.47
N ALA A 307 9.93 6.69 -23.97
CA ALA A 307 9.48 7.85 -24.73
C ALA A 307 9.46 9.08 -23.82
N SER A 308 9.55 10.26 -24.40
CA SER A 308 9.37 11.51 -23.65
C SER A 308 8.50 12.46 -24.45
N GLY A 309 7.88 13.41 -23.76
CA GLY A 309 6.93 14.31 -24.39
C GLY A 309 6.53 15.48 -23.52
N THR A 310 5.74 16.37 -24.12
CA THR A 310 5.03 17.43 -23.41
C THR A 310 3.57 17.43 -23.80
N VAL A 311 2.70 17.80 -22.86
CA VAL A 311 1.26 17.86 -23.09
C VAL A 311 0.66 19.08 -22.43
N ARG A 312 -0.21 19.78 -23.16
CA ARG A 312 -0.96 20.94 -22.66
C ARG A 312 -2.29 20.51 -22.07
N ARG A 313 -2.89 21.37 -21.23
CA ARG A 313 -4.20 21.15 -20.63
C ARG A 313 -5.23 20.67 -21.66
N SER A 314 -5.95 19.61 -21.30
CA SER A 314 -7.01 18.98 -22.09
C SER A 314 -6.57 18.40 -23.45
N ARG A 315 -5.27 18.34 -23.75
CA ARG A 315 -4.72 17.70 -24.95
C ARG A 315 -4.24 16.29 -24.65
N TRP A 316 -4.24 15.48 -25.71
CA TRP A 316 -3.76 14.10 -25.69
C TRP A 316 -2.50 13.96 -26.52
N VAL A 317 -1.60 13.11 -26.05
CA VAL A 317 -0.52 12.51 -26.83
C VAL A 317 -0.75 11.01 -26.83
N TYR A 318 -0.88 10.42 -28.02
CA TYR A 318 -1.07 8.99 -28.19
C TYR A 318 0.17 8.37 -28.81
N TYR A 319 0.52 7.17 -28.35
CA TYR A 319 1.60 6.38 -28.90
C TYR A 319 1.06 5.31 -29.85
N SER A 320 1.93 4.82 -30.74
CA SER A 320 1.62 3.68 -31.59
C SER A 320 1.26 2.47 -30.73
N PRO A 321 0.30 1.62 -31.16
CA PRO A 321 -0.07 0.42 -30.42
C PRO A 321 1.12 -0.54 -30.31
N ILE A 322 1.24 -1.17 -29.15
CA ILE A 322 2.28 -2.14 -28.83
C ILE A 322 1.68 -3.53 -28.96
N THR A 323 2.36 -4.42 -29.69
CA THR A 323 1.97 -5.83 -29.78
C THR A 323 2.35 -6.53 -28.48
N VAL A 324 1.39 -7.19 -27.84
CA VAL A 324 1.55 -7.83 -26.52
C VAL A 324 1.02 -9.26 -26.54
N ASP A 325 1.61 -10.11 -25.71
CA ASP A 325 1.14 -11.48 -25.52
C ASP A 325 0.11 -11.56 -24.38
N SER A 326 -1.02 -12.20 -24.63
CA SER A 326 -2.08 -12.33 -23.62
C SER A 326 -1.61 -13.14 -22.41
N GLY A 327 -2.01 -12.73 -21.21
CA GLY A 327 -1.64 -13.37 -19.95
C GLY A 327 -0.27 -12.95 -19.40
N THR A 328 0.45 -12.07 -20.11
CA THR A 328 1.75 -11.54 -19.67
C THR A 328 1.61 -10.20 -18.94
N ASN A 329 2.67 -9.77 -18.27
CA ASN A 329 2.69 -8.47 -17.59
C ASN A 329 2.89 -7.33 -18.60
N PHE A 330 2.16 -6.24 -18.40
CA PHE A 330 2.27 -4.99 -19.13
C PHE A 330 2.37 -3.85 -18.13
N ARG A 331 3.54 -3.21 -18.08
CA ARG A 331 3.85 -2.16 -17.12
C ARG A 331 4.21 -0.86 -17.83
N VAL A 332 3.63 0.24 -17.37
CA VAL A 332 3.95 1.60 -17.84
C VAL A 332 4.24 2.47 -16.64
N VAL A 333 5.44 3.06 -16.61
CA VAL A 333 5.86 4.03 -15.60
C VAL A 333 6.02 5.37 -16.29
N MET A 334 5.34 6.39 -15.78
CA MET A 334 5.49 7.78 -16.18
C MET A 334 6.14 8.57 -15.04
N THR A 335 7.08 9.44 -15.39
CA THR A 335 7.62 10.46 -14.49
C THR A 335 7.55 11.82 -15.16
N GLY A 336 7.46 12.92 -14.40
CA GLY A 336 7.43 14.24 -15.04
C GLY A 336 7.19 15.43 -14.14
N THR A 337 6.82 16.54 -14.77
CA THR A 337 6.50 17.82 -14.14
C THR A 337 5.03 18.18 -14.36
N ASN A 338 4.48 19.02 -13.49
CA ASN A 338 3.06 19.39 -13.52
C ASN A 338 2.16 18.15 -13.47
N ASP A 339 1.01 18.17 -14.15
CA ASP A 339 -0.06 17.17 -14.08
C ASP A 339 -0.33 16.62 -15.48
N ALA A 340 0.40 15.58 -15.85
CA ALA A 340 0.12 14.73 -17.01
C ALA A 340 -0.36 13.38 -16.49
N ASP A 341 -1.42 12.87 -17.09
CA ASP A 341 -2.05 11.64 -16.64
C ASP A 341 -1.88 10.55 -17.70
N LEU A 342 -1.47 9.38 -17.24
CA LEU A 342 -1.28 8.15 -17.97
C LEU A 342 -2.59 7.41 -18.11
N TYR A 343 -2.84 6.94 -19.32
CA TYR A 343 -3.95 6.07 -19.66
C TYR A 343 -3.44 4.87 -20.43
N VAL A 344 -3.82 3.67 -19.99
CA VAL A 344 -3.52 2.41 -20.67
C VAL A 344 -4.82 1.68 -20.95
N ARG A 345 -4.93 1.11 -22.16
CA ARG A 345 -6.06 0.27 -22.55
C ARG A 345 -5.62 -0.82 -23.53
N PHE A 346 -6.21 -2.01 -23.43
CA PHE A 346 -6.00 -3.09 -24.39
C PHE A 346 -7.06 -3.08 -25.49
N GLY A 347 -6.65 -3.41 -26.72
CA GLY A 347 -7.53 -3.56 -27.89
C GLY A 347 -8.02 -2.28 -28.56
N ALA A 348 -7.99 -1.13 -27.88
CA ALA A 348 -8.33 0.17 -28.45
C ALA A 348 -7.69 1.34 -27.69
N GLN A 349 -7.66 2.53 -28.30
CA GLN A 349 -7.19 3.76 -27.64
C GLN A 349 -7.99 4.07 -26.37
N PRO A 350 -7.32 4.53 -25.29
CA PRO A 350 -8.01 4.99 -24.09
C PRO A 350 -8.75 6.31 -24.34
N THR A 351 -9.89 6.46 -23.67
CA THR A 351 -10.66 7.71 -23.59
C THR A 351 -10.68 8.22 -22.15
N THR A 352 -11.28 9.38 -21.90
CA THR A 352 -11.47 9.89 -20.54
C THR A 352 -12.42 9.03 -19.69
N THR A 353 -13.21 8.15 -20.31
CA THR A 353 -14.23 7.31 -19.65
C THR A 353 -14.00 5.82 -19.85
N THR A 354 -13.02 5.42 -20.67
CA THR A 354 -12.76 4.00 -20.98
C THR A 354 -11.26 3.76 -21.04
N TYR A 355 -10.77 3.05 -20.03
CA TYR A 355 -9.36 2.71 -19.84
C TYR A 355 -9.27 1.46 -18.96
N ASN A 356 -8.16 0.73 -19.06
CA ASN A 356 -7.85 -0.38 -18.14
C ASN A 356 -7.03 0.09 -16.95
N CYS A 357 -6.21 1.12 -17.15
CA CYS A 357 -5.52 1.80 -16.07
C CYS A 357 -5.45 3.29 -16.34
N ARG A 358 -5.72 4.05 -15.28
CA ARG A 358 -5.47 5.47 -15.15
C ARG A 358 -5.18 5.72 -13.67
N PRO A 359 -3.92 5.83 -13.25
CA PRO A 359 -3.61 6.17 -11.87
C PRO A 359 -4.21 7.53 -11.57
N TYR A 360 -4.80 7.70 -10.39
CA TYR A 360 -5.42 8.97 -9.99
C TYR A 360 -4.45 9.75 -9.10
N LEU A 361 -3.19 9.85 -9.53
CA LEU A 361 -2.17 10.53 -8.74
C LEU A 361 -2.16 12.01 -9.06
N THR A 362 -1.63 12.81 -8.13
CA THR A 362 -1.40 14.22 -8.38
C THR A 362 0.01 14.39 -8.90
N GLY A 363 0.11 14.92 -10.12
CA GLY A 363 1.36 15.13 -10.82
C GLY A 363 1.72 14.00 -11.79
N SER A 364 2.73 14.24 -12.62
CA SER A 364 3.08 13.37 -13.76
C SER A 364 3.83 12.06 -13.41
N ASN A 365 3.84 11.65 -12.14
CA ASN A 365 4.51 10.43 -11.69
C ASN A 365 3.47 9.33 -11.46
N GLU A 366 3.24 8.49 -12.47
CA GLU A 366 2.13 7.54 -12.50
C GLU A 366 2.58 6.17 -12.98
N THR A 367 2.01 5.09 -12.43
CA THR A 367 2.35 3.72 -12.82
C THR A 367 1.09 2.90 -13.09
N CYS A 368 1.06 2.24 -14.24
CA CYS A 368 0.10 1.20 -14.57
C CYS A 368 0.81 -0.15 -14.60
N ASP A 369 0.33 -1.08 -13.78
CA ASP A 369 0.78 -2.47 -13.79
C ASP A 369 -0.44 -3.35 -14.07
N LEU A 370 -0.44 -4.01 -15.22
CA LEU A 370 -1.61 -4.71 -15.75
C LEU A 370 -1.20 -6.08 -16.27
N THR A 371 -2.05 -7.08 -16.07
CA THR A 371 -1.96 -8.34 -16.82
C THR A 371 -2.73 -8.19 -18.12
N VAL A 372 -2.11 -8.52 -19.26
CA VAL A 372 -2.77 -8.49 -20.57
C VAL A 372 -3.94 -9.47 -20.57
N PRO A 373 -5.20 -9.04 -20.80
CA PRO A 373 -6.35 -9.93 -20.79
C PRO A 373 -6.26 -11.02 -21.87
N ALA A 374 -6.86 -12.17 -21.60
CA ALA A 374 -6.95 -13.25 -22.59
C ALA A 374 -7.55 -12.76 -23.92
N GLY A 375 -6.90 -13.09 -25.04
CA GLY A 375 -7.34 -12.71 -26.39
C GLY A 375 -7.01 -11.27 -26.82
N GLN A 376 -6.34 -10.48 -25.97
CA GLN A 376 -5.81 -9.17 -26.36
C GLN A 376 -4.39 -9.31 -26.91
N THR A 377 -4.14 -8.66 -28.05
CA THR A 377 -2.83 -8.67 -28.72
C THR A 377 -2.23 -7.28 -28.88
N GLN A 378 -2.93 -6.24 -28.41
CA GLN A 378 -2.52 -4.85 -28.55
C GLN A 378 -2.76 -4.05 -27.28
N ALA A 379 -1.76 -3.29 -26.88
CA ALA A 379 -1.84 -2.29 -25.82
C ALA A 379 -1.72 -0.87 -26.40
N TYR A 380 -2.54 0.04 -25.87
CA TYR A 380 -2.61 1.43 -26.27
C TYR A 380 -2.32 2.33 -25.08
N ILE A 381 -1.41 3.29 -25.29
CA ILE A 381 -1.00 4.26 -24.28
C ILE A 381 -1.38 5.67 -24.74
N GLY A 382 -2.00 6.42 -23.85
CA GLY A 382 -2.28 7.84 -24.02
C GLY A 382 -1.81 8.63 -22.80
N VAL A 383 -1.32 9.84 -23.03
CA VAL A 383 -1.00 10.80 -21.97
C VAL A 383 -1.85 12.04 -22.18
N ARG A 384 -2.50 12.52 -21.12
CA ARG A 384 -3.37 13.70 -21.16
C ARG A 384 -2.92 14.76 -20.17
N GLY A 385 -2.84 16.01 -20.60
CA GLY A 385 -2.45 17.13 -19.72
C GLY A 385 -3.64 17.67 -18.92
N TYR A 386 -3.45 17.89 -17.62
CA TYR A 386 -4.45 18.46 -16.72
C TYR A 386 -4.04 19.79 -16.09
N SER A 387 -2.74 20.04 -15.97
CA SER A 387 -2.21 21.31 -15.45
C SER A 387 -2.51 22.49 -16.39
N SER A 388 -2.64 23.68 -15.81
CA SER A 388 -2.72 24.95 -16.54
C SER A 388 -1.41 25.29 -17.26
N ALA A 389 -0.27 24.85 -16.70
CA ALA A 389 1.04 24.90 -17.35
C ALA A 389 1.24 23.66 -18.25
N THR A 390 2.19 23.75 -19.18
CA THR A 390 2.54 22.58 -20.02
C THR A 390 3.27 21.55 -19.16
N SER A 391 2.78 20.31 -19.15
CA SER A 391 3.41 19.19 -18.43
C SER A 391 4.47 18.55 -19.31
N SER A 392 5.61 18.16 -18.74
CA SER A 392 6.63 17.35 -19.40
C SER A 392 6.72 15.99 -18.74
N TYR A 393 6.95 14.93 -19.51
CA TYR A 393 7.00 13.58 -18.94
C TYR A 393 7.98 12.67 -19.69
N ASN A 394 8.44 11.63 -19.00
CA ASN A 394 9.17 10.49 -19.52
C ASN A 394 8.36 9.22 -19.21
N LEU A 395 8.25 8.34 -20.18
CA LEU A 395 7.58 7.05 -20.11
C LEU A 395 8.61 5.93 -20.25
N THR A 396 8.44 4.90 -19.44
CA THR A 396 9.08 3.60 -19.58
C THR A 396 7.99 2.55 -19.66
N VAL A 397 7.99 1.75 -20.72
CA VAL A 397 7.00 0.71 -20.97
C VAL A 397 7.71 -0.63 -21.02
N THR A 398 7.24 -1.60 -20.25
CA THR A 398 7.76 -2.97 -20.21
C THR A 398 6.63 -3.94 -20.53
N TRP A 399 6.86 -4.87 -21.45
CA TRP A 399 5.84 -5.85 -21.87
C TRP A 399 6.47 -7.11 -22.44
N THR A 400 5.70 -8.19 -22.53
CA THR A 400 6.06 -9.36 -23.33
C THR A 400 5.34 -9.30 -24.67
N GLY A 401 6.09 -9.44 -25.77
CA GLY A 401 5.55 -9.49 -27.12
C GLY A 401 6.17 -10.62 -27.95
N PRO A 402 5.57 -10.90 -29.13
CA PRO A 402 5.97 -12.01 -30.01
C PRO A 402 7.37 -11.86 -30.62
#